data_AF-A0A5E4LHJ7-F1
#
_entry.id   AF-A0A5E4LHJ7-F1
#
_cell.length_a   1.000
_cell.length_b   1.000
_cell.length_c   1.000
_cell.angle_alpha   90.00
_cell.angle_beta   90.00
_cell.angle_gamma   90.00
#
_symmetry.space_group_name_H-M   'P 1'
#
loop_
_entity.id
_entity.type
_entity.pdbx_description
1 polymer ?
#
loop_
_entity_poly.entity_id
_entity_poly.type
_entity_poly.pdbx_seq_one_letter_code
_entity_poly.pdbx_strand_id
1 'polypeptide(L)'
;MGISKHELAAKAKEINDLIFGVDRKMPRKAMDALKQQADESARYALQKAFSMKGVPESEKRAFIEVLKEKPDAINILMVAKEDQQKSVEMIRPIFGARSSIIIGTFRHAYEQLQEAIREDRERYKAG
;
A
#
# COMPACT_ATOMS: atom_id res chain seq x y z
N MET A 1 -14.78 -1.60 8.63
CA MET A 1 -13.96 -2.77 8.23
C MET A 1 -12.57 -2.52 8.77
N GLY A 2 -12.16 -3.25 9.81
CA GLY A 2 -10.82 -3.11 10.39
C GLY A 2 -9.92 -4.22 9.85
N ILE A 3 -8.66 -3.88 9.53
CA ILE A 3 -7.64 -4.89 9.22
C ILE A 3 -7.23 -5.53 10.55
N SER A 4 -7.25 -6.86 10.63
CA SER A 4 -6.88 -7.54 11.87
C SER A 4 -5.36 -7.52 12.09
N LYS A 5 -4.92 -7.47 13.35
CA LYS A 5 -3.49 -7.54 13.71
C LYS A 5 -2.83 -8.81 13.18
N HIS A 6 -3.54 -9.94 13.21
CA HIS A 6 -3.05 -11.21 12.68
C HIS A 6 -2.80 -11.13 11.16
N GLU A 7 -3.72 -10.50 10.42
CA GLU A 7 -3.57 -10.31 8.98
C GLU A 7 -2.39 -9.40 8.65
N LEU A 8 -2.24 -8.27 9.36
CA LEU A 8 -1.10 -7.38 9.20
C LEU A 8 0.22 -8.08 9.49
N ALA A 9 0.30 -8.84 10.59
CA ALA A 9 1.50 -9.58 10.97
C ALA A 9 1.87 -10.64 9.93
N ALA A 10 0.89 -11.41 9.42
CA ALA A 10 1.13 -12.40 8.38
C ALA A 10 1.65 -11.75 7.09
N LYS A 11 1.06 -10.63 6.66
CA LYS A 11 1.51 -9.93 5.45
C LYS A 11 2.86 -9.23 5.64
N ALA A 12 3.10 -8.65 6.80
CA ALA A 12 4.39 -8.03 7.14
C ALA A 12 5.54 -9.05 7.08
N LYS A 13 5.32 -10.24 7.67
CA LYS A 13 6.27 -11.35 7.59
C LYS A 13 6.51 -11.79 6.16
N GLU A 14 5.46 -11.98 5.36
CA GLU A 14 5.59 -12.34 3.93
C GLU A 14 6.47 -11.33 3.16
N ILE A 15 6.26 -10.03 3.39
CA ILE A 15 7.05 -8.96 2.75
C ILE A 15 8.51 -8.99 3.25
N ASN A 16 8.74 -9.14 4.55
CA ASN A 16 10.09 -9.25 5.09
C ASN A 16 10.82 -10.50 4.60
N ASP A 17 10.15 -11.65 4.53
CA ASP A 17 10.71 -12.90 4.00
C ASP A 17 11.05 -12.76 2.50
N LEU A 18 10.19 -12.09 1.72
CA LEU A 18 10.43 -11.81 0.30
C LEU A 18 11.67 -10.92 0.08
N ILE A 19 11.90 -9.96 0.97
CA ILE A 19 12.97 -8.96 0.83
C ILE A 19 14.28 -9.41 1.48
N PHE A 20 14.21 -10.08 2.63
CA PHE A 20 15.34 -10.40 3.51
C PHE A 20 15.53 -11.92 3.75
N GLY A 21 14.54 -12.76 3.40
CA GLY A 21 14.54 -14.21 3.69
C GLY A 21 15.11 -15.11 2.60
N VAL A 22 15.18 -14.66 1.35
CA VAL A 22 15.85 -15.40 0.26
C VAL A 22 17.35 -15.19 0.37
N ASP A 23 18.05 -16.17 0.93
CA ASP A 23 19.51 -16.41 0.89
C ASP A 23 20.38 -15.14 0.84
N ARG A 24 21.08 -14.87 1.96
CA ARG A 24 21.98 -13.74 2.26
C ARG A 24 23.13 -13.50 1.25
N LYS A 25 23.10 -14.12 0.06
CA LYS A 25 24.15 -14.17 -0.95
C LYS A 25 23.98 -13.19 -2.11
N MET A 26 22.82 -12.55 -2.27
CA MET A 26 22.71 -11.46 -3.25
C MET A 26 22.55 -10.12 -2.53
N PRO A 27 23.52 -9.19 -2.69
CA PRO A 27 23.26 -7.80 -2.38
C PRO A 27 22.30 -7.28 -3.45
N ARG A 28 20.99 -7.53 -3.28
CA ARG A 28 20.02 -6.58 -3.83
C ARG A 28 20.44 -5.24 -3.27
N LYS A 29 20.68 -4.26 -4.14
CA LYS A 29 21.01 -2.90 -3.69
C LYS A 29 19.90 -2.53 -2.70
N ALA A 30 20.27 -2.06 -1.51
CA ALA A 30 19.29 -1.80 -0.44
C ALA A 30 18.10 -0.93 -0.92
N MET A 31 18.33 -0.09 -1.93
CA MET A 31 17.29 0.67 -2.62
C MET A 31 16.24 -0.19 -3.35
N ASP A 32 16.63 -1.25 -4.05
CA ASP A 32 15.70 -2.12 -4.79
C ASP A 32 14.81 -2.90 -3.82
N ALA A 33 15.38 -3.33 -2.70
CA ALA A 33 14.66 -3.97 -1.60
C ALA A 33 13.62 -3.04 -0.97
N LEU A 34 14.00 -1.79 -0.70
CA LEU A 34 13.09 -0.78 -0.14
C LEU A 34 11.98 -0.40 -1.13
N LYS A 35 12.30 -0.29 -2.41
CA LYS A 35 11.31 -0.05 -3.47
C LYS A 35 10.30 -1.20 -3.54
N GLN A 36 10.78 -2.44 -3.54
CA GLN A 36 9.91 -3.61 -3.55
C GLN A 36 9.00 -3.68 -2.30
N GLN A 37 9.52 -3.30 -1.13
CA GLN A 37 8.71 -3.17 0.10
C GLN A 37 7.57 -2.17 -0.09
N ALA A 38 7.89 -0.99 -0.63
CA ALA A 38 6.93 0.08 -0.84
C ALA A 38 5.85 -0.35 -1.85
N ASP A 39 6.24 -0.99 -2.95
CA ASP A 39 5.34 -1.47 -3.99
C ASP A 39 4.37 -2.53 -3.46
N GLU A 40 4.86 -3.55 -2.73
CA GLU A 40 4.01 -4.60 -2.15
C GLU A 40 3.05 -4.03 -1.08
N SER A 41 3.52 -3.05 -0.31
CA SER A 41 2.70 -2.39 0.70
C SER A 41 1.61 -1.53 0.06
N ALA A 42 1.93 -0.80 -1.00
CA ALA A 42 0.97 -0.02 -1.77
C ALA A 42 -0.08 -0.92 -2.44
N ARG A 43 0.34 -2.07 -2.98
CA ARG A 43 -0.55 -3.07 -3.56
C ARG A 43 -1.54 -3.62 -2.54
N TYR A 44 -1.07 -3.97 -1.35
CA TYR A 44 -1.93 -4.42 -0.25
C TYR A 44 -2.92 -3.32 0.18
N ALA A 45 -2.44 -2.10 0.36
CA ALA A 45 -3.28 -0.96 0.73
C ALA A 45 -4.37 -0.66 -0.32
N LEU A 46 -4.05 -0.75 -1.61
CA LEU A 46 -5.01 -0.64 -2.71
C LEU A 46 -6.07 -1.73 -2.64
N GLN A 47 -5.66 -2.99 -2.43
CA GLN A 47 -6.60 -4.10 -2.30
C GLN A 47 -7.59 -3.84 -1.16
N LYS A 48 -7.12 -3.28 -0.04
CA LYS A 48 -7.99 -2.91 1.09
C LYS A 48 -8.93 -1.76 0.74
N ALA A 49 -8.43 -0.70 0.11
CA ALA A 49 -9.26 0.41 -0.36
C ALA A 49 -10.35 -0.06 -1.35
N PHE A 50 -10.04 -1.01 -2.23
CA PHE A 50 -10.97 -1.57 -3.21
C PHE A 50 -11.91 -2.63 -2.65
N SER A 51 -11.57 -3.25 -1.52
CA SER A 51 -12.46 -4.18 -0.82
C SER A 51 -13.60 -3.48 -0.06
N MET A 52 -13.57 -2.14 0.01
CA MET A 52 -14.63 -1.36 0.62
C MET A 52 -15.97 -1.57 -0.08
N LYS A 53 -17.03 -1.71 0.71
CA LYS A 53 -18.39 -1.78 0.17
C LYS A 53 -18.67 -0.55 -0.68
N GLY A 54 -19.18 -0.79 -1.89
CA GLY A 54 -19.62 0.27 -2.78
C GLY A 54 -18.53 0.88 -3.65
N VAL A 55 -17.35 0.27 -3.80
CA VAL A 55 -16.45 0.57 -4.93
C VAL A 55 -16.79 -0.38 -6.08
N PRO A 56 -17.44 0.09 -7.17
CA PRO A 56 -17.77 -0.75 -8.32
C PRO A 56 -16.52 -1.29 -9.00
N GLU A 57 -16.64 -2.46 -9.63
CA GLU A 57 -15.54 -3.08 -10.36
C GLU A 57 -15.06 -2.21 -11.54
N SER A 58 -15.96 -1.43 -12.16
CA SER A 58 -15.62 -0.48 -13.22
C SER A 58 -14.67 0.61 -12.74
N GLU A 59 -14.87 1.16 -11.54
CA GLU A 59 -14.01 2.22 -10.98
C GLU A 59 -12.62 1.68 -10.61
N LYS A 60 -12.58 0.44 -10.07
CA LYS A 60 -11.30 -0.24 -9.81
C LYS A 60 -10.53 -0.45 -11.11
N ARG A 61 -11.21 -0.93 -12.16
CA ARG A 61 -10.58 -1.14 -13.48
C ARG A 61 -10.06 0.16 -14.06
N ALA A 62 -10.86 1.23 -14.03
CA ALA A 62 -10.44 2.54 -14.51
C ALA A 62 -9.18 3.05 -13.78
N PHE A 63 -9.12 2.89 -12.45
CA PHE A 63 -7.91 3.27 -11.71
C PHE A 63 -6.72 2.38 -12.02
N ILE A 64 -6.92 1.07 -12.19
CA ILE A 64 -5.86 0.14 -12.58
C ILE A 64 -5.33 0.46 -13.98
N GLU A 65 -6.18 0.88 -14.91
CA GLU A 65 -5.77 1.35 -16.24
C GLU A 65 -4.87 2.60 -16.13
N VAL A 66 -5.24 3.57 -15.29
CA VAL A 66 -4.39 4.72 -14.99
C VAL A 66 -3.03 4.29 -14.44
N LEU A 67 -2.98 3.32 -13.52
CA LEU A 67 -1.73 2.81 -12.97
C LEU A 67 -0.88 2.04 -14.00
N LYS A 68 -1.50 1.38 -14.99
CA LYS A 68 -0.78 0.72 -16.08
C LYS A 68 -0.10 1.72 -17.00
N GLU A 69 -0.77 2.82 -17.32
CA GLU A 69 -0.22 3.89 -18.15
C GLU A 69 0.80 4.74 -17.38
N LYS A 70 0.51 5.01 -16.10
CA LYS A 70 1.30 5.86 -15.22
C LYS A 70 1.44 5.20 -13.85
N PRO A 71 2.42 4.30 -13.67
CA PRO A 71 2.65 3.62 -12.39
C PRO A 71 2.79 4.60 -11.21
N ASP A 72 3.43 5.75 -11.45
CA ASP A 72 3.65 6.79 -10.45
C ASP A 72 2.36 7.49 -9.98
N ALA A 73 1.23 7.29 -10.66
CA ALA A 73 -0.06 7.82 -10.21
C ALA A 73 -0.48 7.24 -8.85
N ILE A 74 0.12 6.12 -8.41
CA ILE A 74 -0.05 5.60 -7.05
C ILE A 74 0.38 6.60 -5.97
N ASN A 75 1.34 7.48 -6.28
CA ASN A 75 1.85 8.50 -5.36
C ASN A 75 0.77 9.50 -4.95
N ILE A 76 -0.28 9.68 -5.77
CA ILE A 76 -1.45 10.51 -5.45
C ILE A 76 -2.14 9.99 -4.17
N LEU A 77 -2.07 8.69 -3.88
CA LEU A 77 -2.64 8.09 -2.68
C LEU A 77 -1.70 8.17 -1.46
N MET A 78 -0.42 8.46 -1.66
CA MET A 78 0.63 8.51 -0.64
C MET A 78 1.01 9.95 -0.21
N VAL A 79 0.24 10.95 -0.63
CA VAL A 79 0.54 12.36 -0.30
C VAL A 79 0.39 12.67 1.19
N ALA A 80 1.09 13.73 1.62
CA ALA A 80 0.92 14.30 2.96
C ALA A 80 -0.54 14.72 3.21
N LYS A 81 -0.95 14.82 4.49
CA LYS A 81 -2.33 15.24 4.85
C LYS A 81 -2.69 16.61 4.27
N GLU A 82 -1.72 17.51 4.16
CA GLU A 82 -1.87 18.87 3.64
C GLU A 82 -2.26 18.89 2.15
N ASP A 83 -1.80 17.91 1.38
CA ASP A 83 -2.10 17.77 -0.05
C ASP A 83 -3.25 16.80 -0.35
N GLN A 84 -3.87 16.22 0.68
CA GLN A 84 -4.91 15.21 0.53
C GLN A 84 -6.09 15.74 -0.30
N GLN A 85 -6.46 17.02 -0.16
CA GLN A 85 -7.55 17.61 -0.93
C GLN A 85 -7.26 17.61 -2.44
N LYS A 86 -6.01 17.92 -2.84
CA LYS A 86 -5.59 17.88 -4.25
C LYS A 86 -5.69 16.45 -4.78
N SER A 87 -5.21 15.47 -4.01
CA SER A 87 -5.33 14.06 -4.39
C SER A 87 -6.78 13.60 -4.52
N VAL A 88 -7.66 14.05 -3.62
CA VAL A 88 -9.11 13.79 -3.71
C VAL A 88 -9.66 14.31 -5.02
N GLU A 89 -9.29 15.53 -5.43
CA GLU A 89 -9.72 16.13 -6.68
C GLU A 89 -9.19 15.37 -7.91
N MET A 90 -7.94 14.90 -7.87
CA MET A 90 -7.33 14.14 -8.95
C MET A 90 -8.03 12.80 -9.22
N ILE A 91 -8.49 12.11 -8.17
CA ILE A 91 -9.16 10.80 -8.33
C ILE A 91 -10.69 10.90 -8.31
N ARG A 92 -11.26 12.09 -8.06
CA ARG A 92 -12.71 12.38 -8.11
C ARG A 92 -13.36 11.99 -9.45
N PRO A 93 -12.72 12.14 -10.62
CA PRO A 93 -13.30 11.67 -11.88
C PRO A 93 -13.56 10.16 -11.92
N ILE A 94 -12.83 9.38 -11.10
CA ILE A 94 -12.91 7.91 -11.09
C ILE A 94 -13.84 7.43 -9.98
N PHE A 95 -13.70 7.99 -8.78
CA PHE A 95 -14.39 7.49 -7.58
C PHE A 95 -15.48 8.43 -7.03
N GLY A 96 -15.64 9.61 -7.63
CA GLY A 96 -16.64 10.60 -7.23
C GLY A 96 -16.51 11.02 -5.77
N ALA A 97 -17.61 10.98 -5.03
CA ALA A 97 -17.64 11.32 -3.60
C ALA A 97 -16.81 10.36 -2.73
N ARG A 98 -16.47 9.16 -3.22
CA ARG A 98 -15.72 8.16 -2.45
C ARG A 98 -14.21 8.42 -2.42
N SER A 99 -13.69 9.34 -3.24
CA SER A 99 -12.26 9.64 -3.33
C SER A 99 -11.58 9.85 -1.98
N SER A 100 -12.20 10.64 -1.09
CA SER A 100 -11.64 10.89 0.25
C SER A 100 -11.58 9.62 1.10
N ILE A 101 -12.57 8.75 0.97
CA ILE A 101 -12.66 7.50 1.73
C ILE A 101 -11.63 6.49 1.22
N ILE A 102 -11.41 6.43 -0.09
CA ILE A 102 -10.42 5.56 -0.73
C ILE A 102 -9.01 5.99 -0.32
N ILE A 103 -8.69 7.28 -0.40
CA ILE A 103 -7.39 7.79 0.06
C ILE A 103 -7.20 7.52 1.55
N GLY A 104 -8.21 7.80 2.37
CA GLY A 104 -8.13 7.54 3.82
C GLY A 104 -7.88 6.05 4.15
N THR A 105 -8.62 5.15 3.50
CA THR A 105 -8.48 3.70 3.73
C THR A 105 -7.16 3.18 3.20
N PHE A 106 -6.74 3.61 2.01
CA PHE A 106 -5.44 3.26 1.46
C PHE A 106 -4.33 3.65 2.43
N ARG A 107 -4.31 4.92 2.86
CA ARG A 107 -3.28 5.44 3.76
C ARG A 107 -3.26 4.71 5.09
N HIS A 108 -4.44 4.50 5.68
CA HIS A 108 -4.55 3.79 6.95
C HIS A 108 -4.00 2.36 6.85
N ALA A 109 -4.35 1.64 5.78
CA ALA A 109 -3.85 0.30 5.54
C ALA A 109 -2.34 0.27 5.29
N TYR A 110 -1.84 1.25 4.53
CA TYR A 110 -0.41 1.39 4.24
C TYR A 110 0.41 1.67 5.50
N GLU A 111 -0.01 2.66 6.30
CA GLU A 111 0.64 3.06 7.54
C GLU A 111 0.67 1.89 8.55
N GLN A 112 -0.46 1.19 8.72
CA GLN A 112 -0.53 0.00 9.60
C GLN A 112 0.39 -1.14 9.15
N LEU A 113 0.50 -1.37 7.83
CA LEU A 113 1.37 -2.41 7.30
C LEU A 113 2.85 -2.03 7.44
N GLN A 114 3.22 -0.77 7.18
CA GLN A 114 4.59 -0.28 7.37
C GLN A 114 5.04 -0.42 8.83
N GLU A 115 4.15 -0.12 9.78
CA GLU A 115 4.41 -0.32 11.21
C GLU A 115 4.63 -1.80 11.53
N ALA A 116 3.77 -2.69 11.05
CA ALA A 116 3.91 -4.14 11.26
C ALA A 116 5.20 -4.70 10.63
N ILE A 117 5.59 -4.24 9.44
CA ILE A 117 6.86 -4.61 8.78
C ILE A 117 8.06 -4.19 9.64
N ARG A 118 8.03 -2.96 10.19
CA ARG A 118 9.08 -2.46 11.07
C ARG A 118 9.20 -3.30 12.34
N GLU A 119 8.08 -3.58 13.01
CA GLU A 119 8.04 -4.39 14.23
C GLU A 119 8.57 -5.81 14.00
N ASP A 120 8.13 -6.46 12.91
CA ASP A 120 8.58 -7.80 12.55
C ASP A 120 10.09 -7.81 12.30
N ARG A 121 10.60 -6.85 11.53
CA ARG A 121 12.04 -6.70 11.27
C ARG A 121 12.86 -6.47 12.53
N GLU A 122 12.34 -5.72 13.50
CA GLU A 122 13.00 -5.50 14.80
C GLU A 122 13.07 -6.78 15.63
N ARG A 123 11.99 -7.57 15.66
CA ARG A 123 11.97 -8.89 16.34
C ARG A 123 13.03 -9.83 15.76
N TYR A 124 13.19 -9.85 14.44
CA TYR A 124 14.22 -10.66 13.77
C TYR A 124 15.66 -10.20 14.02
N LYS A 125 15.90 -8.94 14.37
CA LYS A 125 17.24 -8.44 14.72
C LYS A 125 17.61 -8.67 16.19
N ALA A 126 16.62 -8.88 17.05
CA ALA A 126 16.79 -9.03 18.49
C ALA A 126 16.96 -10.49 18.96
N GLY A 127 16.68 -11.47 18.09
CA GLY A 127 16.91 -12.91 18.31
C GLY A 127 18.11 -13.42 17.52
#